data_AF-A3TXF6-F1
#
_entry.id   AF-A3TXF6-F1
#
_cell.length_a   1.000
_cell.length_b   1.000
_cell.length_c   1.000
_cell.angle_alpha   90.00
_cell.angle_beta   90.00
_cell.angle_gamma   90.00
#
_symmetry.space_group_name_H-M   'P 1'
#
loop_
_entity.id
_entity.type
_entity.pdbx_description
1 polymer ?
#
loop_
_entity_poly.entity_id
_entity_poly.type
_entity_poly.pdbx_seq_one_letter_code
_entity_poly.pdbx_strand_id
1 'polypeptide(L)'
;MESYVFPKIGAVQVAKIETADVISTLTPIWAEKPETANRVRQRVEAVIDYASALGNRTGDNPARWRGHLDHLLPKPKKVRAVVHHPALPHAQIADFMTALAEREGVAARALAFTILTAARSGETRGMTWGEVDLHAEVWTIPAGRMKAAKEHRVPLTDAALALLGKRAETAPDDALIFGSETKPGKPIRHERDRGLAPHGAQRHHRPWIPLNFPRLGGGNHRLPPRSHRSGAGARHQG
;
A
#
# COMPACT_ATOMS: atom_id res chain seq x y z
N MET A 1 -13.59 -13.89 -11.06
CA MET A 1 -14.92 -14.51 -11.21
C MET A 1 -15.05 -15.08 -12.61
N GLU A 2 -14.62 -14.35 -13.63
CA GLU A 2 -14.46 -14.81 -15.02
C GLU A 2 -13.86 -16.21 -15.18
N SER A 3 -12.77 -16.52 -14.51
CA SER A 3 -12.08 -17.81 -14.72
C SER A 3 -12.74 -19.02 -14.03
N TYR A 4 -13.61 -18.80 -13.04
CA TYR A 4 -14.07 -19.89 -12.15
C TYR A 4 -15.60 -19.94 -12.00
N VAL A 5 -16.23 -18.79 -11.85
CA VAL A 5 -17.66 -18.65 -11.55
C VAL A 5 -18.48 -18.53 -12.82
N PHE A 6 -18.08 -17.62 -13.73
CA PHE A 6 -18.85 -17.33 -14.95
C PHE A 6 -19.05 -18.55 -15.87
N PRO A 7 -18.05 -19.43 -16.08
CA PRO A 7 -18.22 -20.59 -16.95
C PRO A 7 -19.24 -21.61 -16.44
N LYS A 8 -19.54 -21.61 -15.13
CA LYS A 8 -20.43 -22.59 -14.50
C LYS A 8 -21.81 -22.03 -14.19
N ILE A 9 -21.85 -20.87 -13.54
CA ILE A 9 -23.08 -20.30 -12.98
C ILE A 9 -23.37 -18.88 -13.50
N GLY A 10 -22.56 -18.36 -14.42
CA GLY A 10 -22.68 -16.99 -14.92
C GLY A 10 -23.94 -16.73 -15.75
N ALA A 11 -24.49 -17.76 -16.41
CA ALA A 11 -25.72 -17.66 -17.19
C ALA A 11 -26.99 -18.03 -16.39
N VAL A 12 -26.83 -18.50 -15.15
CA VAL A 12 -27.95 -18.92 -14.29
C VAL A 12 -28.56 -17.70 -13.62
N GLN A 13 -29.88 -17.61 -13.60
CA GLN A 13 -30.59 -16.56 -12.87
C GLN A 13 -30.26 -16.67 -11.38
N VAL A 14 -29.95 -15.54 -10.72
CA VAL A 14 -29.55 -15.51 -9.31
C VAL A 14 -30.57 -16.15 -8.36
N ALA A 15 -31.86 -16.09 -8.70
CA ALA A 15 -32.95 -16.73 -7.97
C ALA A 15 -32.85 -18.28 -7.97
N LYS A 16 -32.24 -18.86 -9.01
CA LYS A 16 -32.11 -20.32 -9.20
C LYS A 16 -30.76 -20.89 -8.76
N ILE A 17 -29.83 -20.04 -8.31
CA ILE A 17 -28.54 -20.51 -7.83
C ILE A 17 -28.73 -21.25 -6.50
N GLU A 18 -28.26 -22.48 -6.43
CA GLU A 18 -28.35 -23.32 -5.23
C GLU A 18 -26.97 -23.62 -4.63
N THR A 19 -26.97 -24.24 -3.46
CA THR A 19 -25.74 -24.63 -2.75
C THR A 19 -24.87 -25.58 -3.58
N ALA A 20 -25.50 -26.48 -4.34
CA ALA A 20 -24.79 -27.41 -5.22
C ALA A 20 -23.99 -26.70 -6.31
N ASP A 21 -24.53 -25.61 -6.87
CA ASP A 21 -23.86 -24.80 -7.89
C ASP A 21 -22.61 -24.11 -7.33
N VAL A 22 -22.72 -23.57 -6.12
CA VAL A 22 -21.61 -22.91 -5.42
C VAL A 22 -20.52 -23.92 -5.07
N ILE A 23 -20.90 -25.10 -4.54
CA ILE A 23 -19.95 -26.16 -4.20
C ILE A 23 -19.24 -26.66 -5.45
N SER A 24 -19.97 -26.97 -6.53
CA SER A 24 -19.36 -27.47 -7.78
C SER A 24 -18.36 -26.46 -8.36
N THR A 25 -18.58 -25.17 -8.12
CA THR A 25 -17.67 -24.09 -8.53
C THR A 25 -16.42 -24.01 -7.66
N LEU A 26 -16.56 -24.21 -6.34
CA LEU A 26 -15.47 -24.05 -5.39
C LEU A 26 -14.61 -25.30 -5.21
N THR A 27 -15.18 -26.50 -5.27
CA THR A 27 -14.49 -27.78 -5.04
C THR A 27 -13.19 -27.94 -5.84
N PRO A 28 -13.14 -27.64 -7.16
CA PRO A 28 -11.92 -27.83 -7.95
C PRO A 28 -10.74 -26.98 -7.47
N ILE A 29 -11.01 -25.79 -6.93
CA ILE A 29 -9.99 -24.84 -6.48
C ILE A 29 -9.78 -24.88 -4.97
N TRP A 30 -10.65 -25.55 -4.21
CA TRP A 30 -10.64 -25.54 -2.75
C TRP A 30 -9.38 -26.17 -2.18
N ALA A 31 -8.96 -27.31 -2.75
CA ALA A 31 -7.75 -28.03 -2.34
C ALA A 31 -6.46 -27.38 -2.86
N GLU A 32 -6.43 -27.01 -4.14
CA GLU A 32 -5.22 -26.51 -4.81
C GLU A 32 -4.91 -25.04 -4.43
N LYS A 33 -5.95 -24.20 -4.36
CA LYS A 33 -5.84 -22.74 -4.23
C LYS A 33 -6.82 -22.18 -3.18
N PRO A 34 -6.68 -22.56 -1.89
CA PRO A 34 -7.66 -22.24 -0.85
C PRO A 34 -7.90 -20.74 -0.65
N GLU A 35 -6.88 -19.89 -0.75
CA GLU A 35 -7.04 -18.42 -0.67
C GLU A 35 -7.86 -17.86 -1.84
N THR A 36 -7.61 -18.35 -3.05
CA THR A 36 -8.39 -17.97 -4.24
C THR A 36 -9.83 -18.44 -4.10
N ALA A 37 -10.04 -19.68 -3.65
CA ALA A 37 -11.36 -20.25 -3.43
C ALA A 37 -12.17 -19.44 -2.40
N ASN A 38 -11.56 -19.08 -1.27
CA ASN A 38 -12.19 -18.21 -0.27
C ASN A 38 -12.57 -16.84 -0.83
N ARG A 39 -11.69 -16.19 -1.58
CA ARG A 39 -11.98 -14.88 -2.22
C ARG A 39 -13.08 -14.99 -3.25
N VAL A 40 -13.13 -16.07 -4.02
CA VAL A 40 -14.20 -16.34 -4.98
C VAL A 40 -15.53 -16.52 -4.25
N ARG A 41 -15.59 -17.37 -3.21
CA ARG A 41 -16.77 -17.58 -2.37
C ARG A 41 -17.29 -16.27 -1.78
N GLN A 42 -16.42 -15.46 -1.17
CA GLN A 42 -16.79 -14.15 -0.60
C GLN A 42 -17.43 -13.21 -1.63
N ARG A 43 -16.96 -13.22 -2.88
CA ARG A 43 -17.55 -12.41 -3.95
C ARG A 43 -18.91 -12.96 -4.40
N VAL A 44 -19.05 -14.28 -4.51
CA VAL A 44 -20.35 -14.92 -4.82
C VAL A 44 -21.36 -14.61 -3.72
N GLU A 45 -20.97 -14.74 -2.45
CA GLU A 45 -21.78 -14.38 -1.28
C GLU A 45 -22.26 -12.93 -1.38
N ALA A 46 -21.36 -11.97 -1.60
CA ALA A 46 -21.73 -10.56 -1.73
C ALA A 46 -22.70 -10.26 -2.88
N VAL A 47 -22.55 -10.92 -4.03
CA VAL A 47 -23.46 -10.75 -5.18
C VAL A 47 -24.85 -11.29 -4.88
N ILE A 48 -24.93 -12.46 -4.24
CA ILE A 48 -26.22 -13.05 -3.89
C ILE A 48 -26.90 -12.25 -2.77
N ASP A 49 -26.16 -11.77 -1.77
CA ASP A 49 -26.71 -10.90 -0.72
C ASP A 49 -27.26 -9.61 -1.32
N TYR A 50 -26.56 -9.02 -2.30
CA TYR A 50 -27.05 -7.85 -3.03
C TYR A 50 -28.35 -8.15 -3.80
N ALA A 51 -28.44 -9.30 -4.48
CA ALA A 51 -29.66 -9.70 -5.17
C ALA A 51 -30.84 -9.96 -4.22
N SER A 52 -30.58 -10.55 -3.06
CA SER A 52 -31.60 -10.73 -2.01
C SER A 52 -32.08 -9.38 -1.45
N ALA A 53 -31.17 -8.41 -1.25
CA ALA A 53 -31.53 -7.07 -0.78
C ALA A 53 -32.42 -6.31 -1.78
N LEU A 54 -32.27 -6.57 -3.08
CA LEU A 54 -33.13 -6.02 -4.13
C LEU A 54 -34.47 -6.77 -4.30
N GLY A 55 -34.68 -7.87 -3.58
CA GLY A 55 -35.88 -8.72 -3.73
C GLY A 55 -35.85 -9.63 -4.96
N ASN A 56 -34.73 -9.74 -5.67
CA ASN A 56 -34.56 -10.61 -6.83
C ASN A 56 -34.38 -12.08 -6.44
N ARG A 57 -34.24 -12.37 -5.15
CA ARG A 57 -34.12 -13.71 -4.59
C ARG A 57 -34.74 -13.72 -3.18
N THR A 58 -35.30 -14.86 -2.81
CA THR A 58 -35.78 -15.15 -1.45
C THR A 58 -34.96 -16.28 -0.81
N GLY A 59 -34.98 -16.33 0.52
CA GLY A 59 -34.30 -17.36 1.30
C GLY A 59 -32.81 -17.09 1.54
N ASP A 60 -32.15 -18.09 2.12
CA ASP A 60 -30.76 -17.99 2.54
C ASP A 60 -29.77 -17.96 1.37
N ASN A 61 -28.62 -17.34 1.62
CA ASN A 61 -27.54 -17.25 0.65
C ASN A 61 -26.76 -18.59 0.58
N PRO A 62 -26.80 -19.31 -0.55
CA PRO A 62 -26.12 -20.60 -0.71
C PRO A 62 -24.59 -20.51 -0.66
N ALA A 63 -24.02 -19.30 -0.80
CA ALA A 63 -22.58 -19.06 -0.67
C ALA A 63 -22.16 -18.65 0.74
N ARG A 64 -23.09 -18.58 1.71
CA ARG A 64 -22.79 -18.24 3.09
C ARG A 64 -21.79 -19.19 3.71
N TRP A 65 -20.79 -18.66 4.42
CA TRP A 65 -19.81 -19.52 5.09
C TRP A 65 -20.30 -20.03 6.43
N ARG A 66 -20.56 -19.12 7.39
CA ARG A 66 -20.89 -19.49 8.76
C ARG A 66 -22.27 -20.14 8.83
N GLY A 67 -22.32 -21.36 9.35
CA GLY A 67 -23.57 -22.12 9.51
C GLY A 67 -24.11 -22.69 8.21
N HIS A 68 -23.26 -22.82 7.17
CA HIS A 68 -23.67 -23.37 5.88
C HIS A 68 -22.50 -24.08 5.19
N LEU A 69 -21.70 -23.39 4.37
CA LEU A 69 -20.60 -24.01 3.64
C LEU A 69 -19.48 -24.54 4.55
N ASP A 70 -19.37 -24.08 5.80
CA ASP A 70 -18.41 -24.60 6.77
C ASP A 70 -18.70 -26.03 7.26
N HIS A 71 -19.93 -26.52 7.05
CA HIS A 71 -20.33 -27.91 7.26
C HIS A 71 -20.05 -28.80 6.03
N LEU A 72 -19.99 -28.20 4.85
CA LEU A 72 -19.92 -28.92 3.56
C LEU A 72 -18.51 -28.94 2.96
N LEU A 73 -17.67 -27.95 3.31
CA LEU A 73 -16.31 -27.84 2.82
C LEU A 73 -15.29 -27.90 3.97
N PRO A 74 -14.18 -28.62 3.81
CA PRO A 74 -13.15 -28.68 4.84
C PRO A 74 -12.59 -27.27 5.12
N LYS A 75 -12.43 -26.93 6.40
CA LYS A 75 -11.94 -25.60 6.80
C LYS A 75 -10.61 -25.28 6.09
N PRO A 76 -10.42 -24.08 5.52
CA PRO A 76 -9.22 -23.72 4.76
C PRO A 76 -7.89 -23.98 5.49
N LYS A 77 -7.85 -23.77 6.81
CA LYS A 77 -6.67 -24.07 7.66
C LYS A 77 -6.28 -25.54 7.69
N LYS A 78 -7.22 -26.46 7.45
CA LYS A 78 -6.97 -27.90 7.38
C LYS A 78 -6.47 -28.35 5.99
N VAL A 79 -6.68 -27.52 4.97
CA VAL A 79 -6.32 -27.84 3.58
C VAL A 79 -4.86 -27.50 3.29
N ARG A 80 -4.33 -26.43 3.90
CA ARG A 80 -2.93 -26.03 3.74
C ARG A 80 -2.43 -25.32 4.99
N ALA A 81 -1.27 -25.72 5.50
CA ALA A 81 -0.59 -24.99 6.57
C ALA A 81 -0.25 -23.57 6.09
N VAL A 82 -0.56 -22.57 6.91
CA VAL A 82 -0.16 -21.18 6.64
C VAL A 82 1.34 -21.09 6.81
N VAL A 83 2.08 -21.00 5.70
CA VAL A 83 3.50 -20.67 5.72
C VAL A 83 3.61 -19.17 5.89
N HIS A 84 4.02 -18.73 7.08
CA HIS A 84 4.35 -17.33 7.30
C HIS A 84 5.64 -17.02 6.54
N HIS A 85 5.66 -15.89 5.84
CA HIS A 85 6.89 -15.33 5.30
C HIS A 85 7.58 -14.57 6.44
N PRO A 86 8.66 -15.10 7.04
CA PRO A 86 9.33 -14.39 8.13
C PRO A 86 9.95 -13.09 7.60
N ALA A 87 9.90 -12.06 8.43
CA ALA A 87 10.63 -10.83 8.18
C ALA A 87 12.14 -11.12 8.18
N LEU A 88 12.91 -10.38 7.37
CA LEU A 88 14.36 -10.35 7.50
C LEU A 88 14.71 -9.80 8.90
N PRO A 89 15.55 -10.48 9.70
CA PRO A 89 15.99 -9.97 10.98
C PRO A 89 16.70 -8.63 10.81
N HIS A 90 16.43 -7.66 11.71
CA HIS A 90 17.01 -6.32 11.63
C HIS A 90 18.54 -6.33 11.51
N ALA A 91 19.19 -7.22 12.26
CA ALA A 91 20.66 -7.38 12.25
C ALA A 91 21.22 -7.76 10.86
N GLN A 92 20.41 -8.35 9.98
CA GLN A 92 20.83 -8.79 8.64
C GLN A 92 20.50 -7.76 7.55
N ILE A 93 19.85 -6.64 7.88
CA ILE A 93 19.46 -5.63 6.88
C ILE A 93 20.70 -5.01 6.22
N ALA A 94 21.76 -4.74 6.99
CA ALA A 94 22.98 -4.15 6.46
C ALA A 94 23.62 -5.05 5.40
N ASP A 95 23.86 -6.32 5.75
CA ASP A 95 24.44 -7.31 4.82
C ASP A 95 23.55 -7.51 3.59
N PHE A 96 22.23 -7.54 3.78
CA PHE A 96 21.28 -7.66 2.70
C PHE A 96 21.31 -6.45 1.75
N MET A 97 21.39 -5.23 2.27
CA MET A 97 21.46 -4.02 1.46
C MET A 97 22.78 -3.95 0.68
N THR A 98 23.88 -4.41 1.27
CA THR A 98 25.18 -4.54 0.58
C THR A 98 25.08 -5.53 -0.57
N ALA A 99 24.58 -6.75 -0.32
CA ALA A 99 24.39 -7.77 -1.36
C ALA A 99 23.39 -7.31 -2.44
N LEU A 100 22.37 -6.52 -2.08
CA LEU A 100 21.41 -5.97 -3.03
C LEU A 100 22.04 -4.90 -3.94
N ALA A 101 22.99 -4.11 -3.42
CA ALA A 101 23.69 -3.08 -4.18
C ALA A 101 24.60 -3.68 -5.27
N GLU A 102 25.08 -4.91 -5.10
CA GLU A 102 25.85 -5.65 -6.11
C GLU A 102 24.98 -6.17 -7.27
N ARG A 103 23.66 -6.20 -7.11
CA ARG A 103 22.73 -6.68 -8.14
C ARG A 103 22.39 -5.56 -9.11
N GLU A 104 22.66 -5.81 -10.39
CA GLU A 104 22.29 -4.88 -11.45
C GLU A 104 20.79 -4.95 -11.80
N GLY A 105 20.29 -3.87 -12.40
CA GLY A 105 18.95 -3.80 -12.98
C GLY A 105 17.92 -3.00 -12.17
N VAL A 106 16.83 -2.63 -12.85
CA VAL A 106 15.75 -1.79 -12.29
C VAL A 106 15.08 -2.44 -11.06
N ALA A 107 14.95 -3.77 -11.06
CA ALA A 107 14.28 -4.49 -9.98
C ALA A 107 15.03 -4.40 -8.64
N ALA A 108 16.37 -4.50 -8.67
CA ALA A 108 17.21 -4.36 -7.48
C ALA A 108 17.11 -2.93 -6.90
N ARG A 109 17.19 -1.90 -7.77
CA ARG A 109 17.02 -0.50 -7.37
C ARG A 109 15.65 -0.22 -6.77
N ALA A 110 14.58 -0.74 -7.39
CA ALA A 110 13.22 -0.58 -6.89
C ALA A 110 13.02 -1.25 -5.52
N LEU A 111 13.63 -2.42 -5.30
CA LEU A 111 13.59 -3.09 -4.00
C LEU A 111 14.34 -2.29 -2.93
N ALA A 112 15.56 -1.84 -3.23
CA ALA A 112 16.35 -1.00 -2.32
C ALA A 112 15.59 0.28 -1.96
N PHE A 113 14.99 0.94 -2.95
CA PHE A 113 14.19 2.14 -2.74
C PHE A 113 12.97 1.87 -1.85
N THR A 114 12.29 0.74 -2.06
CA THR A 114 11.14 0.31 -1.23
C THR A 114 11.56 0.11 0.23
N ILE A 115 12.76 -0.42 0.47
CA ILE A 115 13.28 -0.64 1.82
C ILE A 115 13.60 0.70 2.50
N LEU A 116 14.31 1.59 1.80
CA LEU A 116 14.71 2.90 2.34
C LEU A 116 13.52 3.82 2.65
N THR A 117 12.45 3.74 1.85
CA THR A 117 11.25 4.58 2.00
C THR A 117 10.14 3.93 2.82
N ALA A 118 10.25 2.62 3.10
CA ALA A 118 9.18 1.79 3.66
C ALA A 118 7.84 1.84 2.89
N ALA A 119 7.87 2.26 1.62
CA ALA A 119 6.70 2.33 0.76
C ALA A 119 6.19 0.93 0.39
N ARG A 120 4.95 0.84 -0.10
CA ARG A 120 4.43 -0.43 -0.62
C ARG A 120 5.08 -0.74 -1.97
N SER A 121 5.30 -2.01 -2.27
CA SER A 121 5.87 -2.43 -3.56
C SER A 121 5.05 -1.97 -4.78
N GLY A 122 3.73 -1.78 -4.64
CA GLY A 122 2.89 -1.23 -5.70
C GLY A 122 3.04 0.29 -5.87
N GLU A 123 3.38 1.00 -4.80
CA GLU A 123 3.66 2.45 -4.82
C GLU A 123 4.99 2.69 -5.54
N THR A 124 6.06 2.01 -5.13
CA THR A 124 7.38 2.14 -5.75
C THR A 124 7.37 1.77 -7.24
N ARG A 125 6.79 0.63 -7.61
CA ARG A 125 6.81 0.17 -9.02
C ARG A 125 6.01 1.05 -9.98
N GLY A 126 5.00 1.76 -9.47
CA GLY A 126 4.18 2.67 -10.26
C GLY A 126 4.63 4.14 -10.16
N MET A 127 5.74 4.41 -9.47
CA MET A 127 6.27 5.75 -9.27
C MET A 127 6.68 6.40 -10.60
N THR A 128 6.28 7.66 -10.79
CA THR A 128 6.59 8.45 -11.99
C THR A 128 7.46 9.67 -11.66
N TRP A 129 8.11 10.26 -12.66
CA TRP A 129 8.95 11.43 -12.47
C TRP A 129 8.18 12.66 -11.95
N GLY A 130 6.92 12.83 -12.35
CA GLY A 130 6.04 13.91 -11.89
C GLY A 130 5.60 13.79 -10.43
N GLU A 131 5.83 12.64 -9.78
CA GLU A 131 5.59 12.47 -8.35
C GLU A 131 6.80 12.93 -7.50
N VAL A 132 7.95 13.26 -8.10
CA VAL A 132 9.19 13.57 -7.38
C VAL A 132 9.59 15.02 -7.56
N ASP A 133 9.71 15.73 -6.44
CA ASP A 133 10.40 17.00 -6.37
C ASP A 133 11.86 16.76 -5.97
N LEU A 134 12.76 16.87 -6.95
CA LEU A 134 14.21 16.67 -6.73
C LEU A 134 14.86 17.83 -5.97
N HIS A 135 14.25 19.01 -5.97
CA HIS A 135 14.78 20.16 -5.23
C HIS A 135 14.37 20.09 -3.75
N ALA A 136 13.11 19.73 -3.49
CA ALA A 136 12.63 19.52 -2.12
C ALA A 136 13.01 18.14 -1.55
N GLU A 137 13.53 17.24 -2.39
CA GLU A 137 13.87 15.85 -2.04
C GLU A 137 12.66 15.09 -1.48
N VAL A 138 11.50 15.27 -2.11
CA VAL A 138 10.23 14.67 -1.65
C VAL A 138 9.58 13.90 -2.79
N TRP A 139 9.20 12.66 -2.51
CA TRP A 139 8.27 11.89 -3.32
C TRP A 139 6.85 12.03 -2.78
N THR A 140 5.92 12.42 -3.65
CA THR A 140 4.52 12.66 -3.32
C THR A 140 3.63 11.62 -4.00
N ILE A 141 3.06 10.70 -3.23
CA ILE A 141 2.13 9.68 -3.72
C ILE A 141 0.71 10.26 -3.80
N PRO A 142 0.09 10.31 -4.99
CA PRO A 142 -1.24 10.87 -5.16
C PRO A 142 -2.32 10.12 -4.38
N ALA A 143 -3.34 10.85 -3.93
CA ALA A 143 -4.50 10.29 -3.23
C ALA A 143 -5.18 9.12 -3.97
N GLY A 144 -5.25 9.18 -5.31
CA GLY A 144 -5.85 8.13 -6.13
C GLY A 144 -5.14 6.78 -6.07
N ARG A 145 -3.87 6.74 -5.63
CA ARG A 145 -3.09 5.52 -5.41
C ARG A 145 -3.07 5.07 -3.95
N MET A 146 -3.57 5.90 -3.04
CA MET A 146 -3.56 5.66 -1.61
C MET A 146 -4.89 5.09 -1.12
N LYS A 147 -4.83 4.02 -0.31
CA LYS A 147 -6.02 3.39 0.29
C LYS A 147 -6.87 4.37 1.11
N ALA A 148 -6.24 5.36 1.73
CA ALA A 148 -6.91 6.36 2.57
C ALA A 148 -7.38 7.61 1.77
N ALA A 149 -7.26 7.61 0.44
CA ALA A 149 -7.62 8.73 -0.43
C ALA A 149 -6.98 10.08 -0.01
N LYS A 150 -5.80 10.01 0.62
CA LYS A 150 -5.01 11.16 1.04
C LYS A 150 -3.61 11.06 0.45
N GLU A 151 -3.10 12.19 -0.02
CA GLU A 151 -1.71 12.32 -0.47
C GLU A 151 -0.73 11.90 0.63
N HIS A 152 0.33 11.20 0.24
CA HIS A 152 1.40 10.80 1.14
C HIS A 152 2.73 11.34 0.64
N ARG A 153 3.42 12.10 1.49
CA ARG A 153 4.74 12.66 1.20
C ARG A 153 5.80 11.85 1.92
N VAL A 154 6.81 11.43 1.16
CA VAL A 154 7.95 10.63 1.60
C VAL A 154 9.21 11.46 1.37
N PRO A 155 9.86 11.96 2.43
CA PRO A 155 11.19 12.56 2.32
C PRO A 155 12.19 11.54 1.80
N LEU A 156 13.03 11.94 0.86
CA LEU A 156 14.04 11.11 0.23
C LEU A 156 15.41 11.41 0.85
N THR A 157 16.15 10.36 1.14
CA THR A 157 17.56 10.47 1.53
C THR A 157 18.45 10.47 0.29
N ASP A 158 19.70 10.91 0.42
CA ASP A 158 20.71 10.83 -0.65
C ASP A 158 20.80 9.42 -1.27
N ALA A 159 20.74 8.39 -0.42
CA ALA A 159 20.75 7.00 -0.86
C ALA A 159 19.49 6.64 -1.68
N ALA A 160 18.32 7.16 -1.32
CA ALA A 160 17.09 6.94 -2.08
C ALA A 160 17.10 7.70 -3.42
N LEU A 161 17.60 8.94 -3.43
CA LEU A 161 17.75 9.75 -4.64
C LEU A 161 18.71 9.09 -5.64
N ALA A 162 19.83 8.54 -5.16
CA ALA A 162 20.80 7.83 -6.00
C ALA A 162 20.19 6.62 -6.74
N LEU A 163 19.12 6.02 -6.22
CA LEU A 163 18.45 4.85 -6.82
C LEU A 163 17.47 5.21 -7.94
N LEU A 164 17.00 6.47 -8.01
CA LEU A 164 16.07 6.93 -9.06
C LEU A 164 16.70 6.81 -10.46
N GLY A 165 18.03 6.90 -10.53
CA GLY A 165 18.78 6.90 -11.78
C GLY A 165 18.64 8.23 -12.53
N LYS A 166 19.08 8.26 -13.79
CA LYS A 166 18.98 9.46 -14.62
C LYS A 166 17.64 9.52 -15.33
N ARG A 167 16.95 10.65 -15.21
CA ARG A 167 15.79 10.97 -16.07
C ARG A 167 16.33 11.24 -17.49
N ALA A 168 15.76 10.60 -18.50
CA ALA A 168 16.05 10.97 -19.88
C ALA A 168 15.50 12.39 -20.13
N GLU A 169 16.23 13.23 -20.86
CA GLU A 169 15.86 14.64 -21.10
C GLU A 169 14.46 14.79 -21.71
N THR A 170 14.03 13.80 -22.49
CA THR A 170 12.73 13.75 -23.17
C THR A 170 11.66 12.98 -22.39
N ALA A 171 11.96 12.47 -21.20
CA ALA A 171 11.00 11.67 -20.43
C ALA A 171 9.86 12.55 -19.90
N PRO A 172 8.59 12.22 -20.21
CA PRO A 172 7.44 12.94 -19.67
C PRO A 172 7.29 12.69 -18.16
N ASP A 173 6.47 13.50 -17.49
CA ASP A 173 6.25 13.41 -16.04
C ASP A 173 5.52 12.12 -15.63
N ASP A 174 4.73 11.51 -16.52
CA ASP A 174 4.07 10.22 -16.29
C ASP A 174 4.98 9.01 -16.57
N ALA A 175 6.22 9.25 -17.03
CA ALA A 175 7.18 8.18 -17.22
C ALA A 175 7.58 7.53 -15.89
N LEU A 176 7.57 6.19 -15.88
CA LEU A 176 7.94 5.40 -14.73
C LEU A 176 9.44 5.52 -14.43
N ILE A 177 9.76 5.74 -13.15
CA ILE A 177 11.16 5.72 -12.67
C ILE A 177 11.70 4.29 -12.68
N PHE A 178 10.88 3.33 -12.22
CA PHE A 178 11.19 1.90 -12.18
C PHE A 178 10.40 1.12 -13.25
N GLY A 179 10.56 1.54 -14.50
CA GLY A 179 9.92 0.90 -15.67
C GLY A 179 10.60 -0.42 -16.09
N SER A 180 9.84 -1.30 -16.75
CA SER A 180 10.37 -2.54 -17.32
C SER A 180 11.26 -2.25 -18.53
N GLU A 181 12.52 -2.68 -18.49
CA GLU A 181 13.48 -2.57 -19.61
C GLU A 181 13.02 -3.33 -20.86
N THR A 182 12.32 -4.45 -20.66
CA THR A 182 11.80 -5.28 -21.76
C THR A 182 10.44 -4.84 -22.31
N LYS A 183 9.70 -3.97 -21.59
CA LYS A 183 8.35 -3.52 -21.95
C LYS A 183 8.17 -2.05 -21.57
N PRO A 184 8.55 -1.11 -22.45
CA PRO A 184 8.44 0.32 -22.19
C PRO A 184 7.02 0.71 -21.74
N GLY A 185 6.94 1.59 -20.73
CA GLY A 185 5.66 2.07 -20.18
C GLY A 185 4.91 1.09 -19.28
N LYS A 186 5.47 -0.08 -18.96
CA LYS A 186 4.90 -1.00 -17.97
C LYS A 186 5.76 -1.04 -16.69
N PRO A 187 5.14 -1.06 -15.50
CA PRO A 187 5.87 -1.33 -14.25
C PRO A 187 6.60 -2.66 -14.30
N ILE A 188 7.73 -2.77 -13.60
CA ILE A 188 8.37 -4.06 -13.36
C ILE A 188 7.36 -5.04 -12.72
N ARG A 189 7.41 -6.31 -13.16
CA ARG A 189 6.48 -7.34 -12.65
C ARG A 189 6.70 -7.54 -11.16
N HIS A 190 5.61 -7.91 -10.48
CA HIS A 190 5.74 -8.42 -9.11
C HIS A 190 6.38 -9.81 -9.20
N GLU A 191 7.68 -9.89 -8.97
CA GLU A 191 8.38 -11.16 -8.83
C GLU A 191 7.87 -11.83 -7.55
N ARG A 192 7.24 -13.01 -7.70
CA ARG A 192 6.94 -13.88 -6.55
C ARG A 192 8.17 -14.75 -6.37
N ASP A 193 9.21 -14.17 -5.83
CA ASP A 193 10.47 -14.87 -5.60
C ASP A 193 10.19 -16.03 -4.61
N ARG A 194 10.48 -17.27 -5.00
CA ARG A 194 10.24 -18.48 -4.17
C ARG A 194 11.30 -18.66 -3.08
N GLY A 195 11.96 -17.59 -2.64
CA GLY A 195 13.13 -17.68 -1.76
C GLY A 195 13.41 -16.50 -0.83
N LEU A 196 12.90 -15.30 -1.09
CA LEU A 196 13.16 -14.16 -0.20
C LEU A 196 11.99 -13.16 -0.27
N ALA A 197 11.06 -13.25 0.67
CA ALA A 197 9.91 -12.35 0.73
C ALA A 197 10.21 -11.20 1.71
N PRO A 198 10.28 -9.93 1.28
CA PRO A 198 10.30 -8.78 2.16
C PRO A 198 8.87 -8.48 2.63
N HIS A 199 8.24 -9.43 3.33
CA HIS A 199 6.97 -9.22 4.02
C HIS A 199 7.21 -9.28 5.52
N GLY A 200 7.76 -8.19 6.04
CA GLY A 200 8.11 -8.06 7.46
C GLY A 200 8.04 -6.67 8.07
N ALA A 201 8.17 -5.60 7.28
CA ALA A 201 8.34 -4.26 7.85
C ALA A 201 7.05 -3.60 8.39
N GLN A 202 5.85 -4.16 8.15
CA GLN A 202 4.59 -3.44 8.41
C GLN A 202 3.81 -3.88 9.67
N ARG A 203 4.39 -4.66 10.60
CA ARG A 203 3.66 -5.08 11.81
C ARG A 203 4.14 -4.51 13.15
N HIS A 204 5.19 -3.68 13.18
CA HIS A 204 5.55 -2.94 14.40
C HIS A 204 6.04 -1.52 14.11
N HIS A 205 5.13 -0.62 13.72
CA HIS A 205 5.36 0.82 13.90
C HIS A 205 4.82 1.24 15.28
N ARG A 206 5.61 0.97 16.32
CA ARG A 206 5.70 1.91 17.46
C ARG A 206 6.58 3.08 17.01
N PRO A 207 6.30 4.32 17.40
CA PRO A 207 7.00 5.49 16.87
C PRO A 207 8.43 5.49 17.40
N TRP A 208 9.41 5.27 16.51
CA TRP A 208 10.83 5.41 16.81
C TRP A 208 11.40 6.55 15.97
N ILE A 209 11.17 7.79 16.42
CA ILE A 209 12.04 8.95 16.19
C ILE A 209 11.86 9.91 17.38
N PRO A 210 12.77 9.97 18.37
CA PRO A 210 13.02 11.18 19.13
C PRO A 210 14.25 11.85 18.52
N LEU A 211 14.06 12.58 17.41
CA LEU A 211 15.05 13.58 17.00
C LEU A 211 14.87 14.76 17.96
N ASN A 212 15.70 14.73 18.99
CA ASN A 212 15.84 15.76 19.99
C ASN A 212 16.47 16.99 19.32
N PHE A 213 15.62 17.89 18.80
CA PHE A 213 16.07 19.23 18.43
C PHE A 213 16.29 20.03 19.73
N PRO A 214 17.50 20.53 20.03
CA PRO A 214 17.69 21.45 21.13
C PRO A 214 16.85 22.71 20.87
N ARG A 215 15.89 22.98 21.76
CA ARG A 215 15.17 24.24 21.80
C ARG A 215 16.18 25.37 21.98
N LEU A 216 16.40 26.16 20.95
CA LEU A 216 16.98 27.49 21.11
C LEU A 216 16.08 28.26 22.08
N GLY A 217 16.68 28.71 23.18
CA GLY A 217 16.01 29.38 24.28
C GLY A 217 15.28 30.63 23.81
N GLY A 218 13.96 30.63 23.97
CA GLY A 218 13.13 31.84 23.87
C GLY A 218 13.43 32.76 25.04
N GLY A 219 14.40 33.66 24.85
CA GLY A 219 14.65 34.80 25.72
C GLY A 219 13.43 35.72 25.73
N ASN A 220 12.82 35.84 26.91
CA ASN A 220 11.65 36.66 27.19
C ASN A 220 12.03 38.15 27.18
N HIS A 221 12.11 38.79 26.01
CA HIS A 221 12.17 40.24 25.92
C HIS A 221 10.74 40.81 26.06
N ARG A 222 10.36 41.11 27.31
CA ARG A 222 9.22 41.99 27.60
C ARG A 222 9.55 43.40 27.14
N LEU A 223 8.74 43.92 26.22
CA LEU A 223 8.65 45.33 25.89
C LEU A 223 8.24 46.13 27.14
N PRO A 224 8.88 47.28 27.45
CA PRO A 224 8.42 48.14 28.54
C PRO A 224 7.14 48.90 28.15
N PRO A 225 6.26 49.22 29.11
CA PRO A 225 4.97 49.85 28.85
C PRO A 225 5.10 51.34 28.49
N ARG A 226 4.27 51.77 27.53
CA ARG A 226 4.05 53.17 27.15
C ARG A 226 3.53 53.96 28.36
N SER A 227 4.28 54.98 28.80
CA SER A 227 3.79 55.98 29.73
C SER A 227 3.17 57.15 28.95
N HIS A 228 1.90 57.43 29.27
CA HIS A 228 1.21 58.66 28.89
C HIS A 228 1.87 59.87 29.59
N ARG A 229 2.22 60.90 28.82
CA ARG A 229 2.33 62.28 29.31
C ARG A 229 1.61 63.22 28.36
N SER A 230 0.44 63.67 28.80
CA SER A 230 -0.22 64.94 28.51
C SER A 230 -0.32 65.61 29.89
N GLY A 231 -0.02 66.88 30.15
CA GLY A 231 0.34 68.05 29.38
C GLY A 231 0.53 69.23 30.36
N ALA A 232 0.72 70.44 29.82
CA ALA A 232 0.85 71.75 30.49
C ALA A 232 2.20 72.03 31.20
N GLY A 233 2.86 73.18 31.05
CA GLY A 233 2.57 74.45 30.36
C GLY A 233 3.45 75.57 30.95
N ALA A 234 3.56 76.70 30.22
CA ALA A 234 4.15 78.00 30.62
C ALA A 234 5.70 78.06 30.72
N ARG A 235 6.43 79.13 30.38
CA ARG A 235 6.21 80.54 29.94
C ARG A 235 7.62 81.06 29.50
N HIS A 236 7.75 81.72 28.34
CA HIS A 236 8.07 83.15 28.15
C HIS A 236 9.47 83.68 28.55
N GLN A 237 10.18 84.19 27.52
CA GLN A 237 11.02 85.41 27.42
C GLN A 237 12.26 85.62 28.33
N GLY A 238 13.34 86.07 27.67
CA GLY A 238 14.58 86.57 28.25
C GLY A 238 15.74 86.43 27.28
#